data_AF-A0A8J7UGE9-F1
#
_entry.id   AF-A0A8J7UGE9-F1
#
_cell.length_a   1.000
_cell.length_b   1.000
_cell.length_c   1.000
_cell.angle_alpha   90.00
_cell.angle_beta   90.00
_cell.angle_gamma   90.00
#
_symmetry.space_group_name_H-M   'P 1'
#
loop_
_entity.id
_entity.type
_entity.pdbx_description
1 polymer ?
#
loop_
_entity_poly.entity_id
_entity_poly.type
_entity_poly.pdbx_seq_one_letter_code
_entity_poly.pdbx_strand_id
1 'polypeptide(L)'
;EKEENLALLGVSVKVGDPFLPNVDPVWVPASEQDRLEKAGLSCMNHAKILAYHLSLVLSRHAASFLGLQETKYLLDRMEERAPDLVREASRLLPMQRIAEIFQRLVQEQVSIRDLRSILEALIEWSPKEKDVVMLTEYVRGALKRQICYMYSKGQNMLPAILMEPALEETIRKSVRQTSAGAFLSLDPDTSQKIVNAVGEAAGSYKNSTQKPVLMASMDIRRYVRRLIEGKHYELPVMAYQEVTPEISIQPISRVRI
;
A
#
# COMPACT_ATOMS: atom_id res chain seq x y z
N GLU A 1 -23.24 -3.71 -3.78
CA GLU A 1 -24.39 -3.94 -2.88
C GLU A 1 -24.65 -5.42 -2.73
N LYS A 2 -25.23 -5.82 -1.59
CA LYS A 2 -25.62 -7.22 -1.38
C LYS A 2 -26.91 -7.55 -2.13
N GLU A 3 -27.07 -8.82 -2.49
CA GLU A 3 -28.29 -9.35 -3.10
C GLU A 3 -29.55 -9.00 -2.31
N GLU A 4 -29.51 -9.11 -0.99
CA GLU A 4 -30.63 -8.79 -0.08
C GLU A 4 -31.13 -7.35 -0.26
N ASN A 5 -30.21 -6.38 -0.38
CA ASN A 5 -30.57 -4.97 -0.55
C ASN A 5 -31.22 -4.71 -1.93
N LEU A 6 -30.74 -5.39 -2.97
CA LEU A 6 -31.28 -5.26 -4.32
C LEU A 6 -32.63 -5.95 -4.47
N ALA A 7 -32.83 -7.07 -3.76
CA ALA A 7 -34.12 -7.76 -3.67
C ALA A 7 -35.19 -6.87 -3.01
N LEU A 8 -34.83 -6.11 -1.96
CA LEU A 8 -35.74 -5.13 -1.34
C LEU A 8 -36.16 -4.00 -2.30
N LEU A 9 -35.33 -3.68 -3.29
CA LEU A 9 -35.68 -2.72 -4.36
C LEU A 9 -36.52 -3.35 -5.48
N GLY A 10 -36.86 -4.64 -5.38
CA GLY A 10 -37.60 -5.37 -6.41
C GLY A 10 -36.80 -5.55 -7.70
N VAL A 11 -35.46 -5.50 -7.62
CA VAL A 11 -34.57 -5.70 -8.77
C VAL A 11 -34.27 -7.20 -8.88
N SER A 12 -34.51 -7.76 -10.07
CA SER A 12 -34.10 -9.14 -10.36
C SER A 12 -32.58 -9.21 -10.45
N VAL A 13 -31.98 -10.08 -9.64
CA VAL A 13 -30.52 -10.23 -9.57
C VAL A 13 -30.10 -11.65 -9.94
N LYS A 14 -28.89 -11.76 -10.49
CA LYS A 14 -28.21 -13.04 -10.71
C LYS A 14 -26.82 -12.97 -10.06
N VAL A 15 -26.56 -13.86 -9.11
CA VAL A 15 -25.21 -14.02 -8.55
C VAL A 15 -24.30 -14.60 -9.63
N GLY A 16 -23.16 -13.95 -9.86
CA GLY A 16 -22.16 -14.40 -10.83
C GLY A 16 -21.02 -15.17 -10.17
N ASP A 17 -20.16 -15.74 -11.02
CA ASP A 17 -18.90 -16.32 -10.55
C ASP A 17 -17.92 -15.23 -10.09
N PRO A 18 -17.16 -15.44 -9.00
CA PRO A 18 -16.15 -14.49 -8.54
C PRO A 18 -15.11 -14.18 -9.62
N PHE A 19 -15.07 -12.93 -10.06
CA PHE A 19 -14.09 -12.44 -11.05
C PHE A 19 -13.17 -11.37 -10.47
N LEU A 20 -13.73 -10.40 -9.72
CA LEU A 20 -12.96 -9.37 -9.05
C LEU A 20 -12.57 -9.84 -7.64
N PRO A 21 -11.35 -9.51 -7.16
CA PRO A 21 -10.92 -9.88 -5.82
C PRO A 21 -11.75 -9.16 -4.76
N ASN A 22 -12.28 -9.92 -3.79
CA ASN A 22 -13.06 -9.42 -2.66
C ASN A 22 -14.32 -8.62 -3.04
N VAL A 23 -14.91 -8.93 -4.19
CA VAL A 23 -16.20 -8.38 -4.63
C VAL A 23 -17.11 -9.54 -4.98
N ASP A 24 -18.24 -9.63 -4.29
CA ASP A 24 -19.30 -10.58 -4.62
C ASP A 24 -20.08 -10.04 -5.83
N PRO A 25 -20.01 -10.69 -7.00
CA PRO A 25 -20.58 -10.13 -8.21
C PRO A 25 -22.08 -10.38 -8.28
N VAL A 26 -22.85 -9.30 -8.32
CA VAL A 26 -24.30 -9.32 -8.50
C VAL A 26 -24.64 -8.67 -9.83
N TRP A 27 -25.21 -9.45 -10.74
CA TRP A 27 -25.61 -9.00 -12.06
C TRP A 27 -27.08 -8.59 -12.07
N VAL A 28 -27.38 -7.49 -12.74
CA VAL A 28 -28.73 -6.95 -12.92
C VAL A 28 -28.99 -6.71 -14.42
N PRO A 29 -30.25 -6.77 -14.88
CA PRO A 29 -30.60 -6.34 -16.23
C PRO A 29 -30.14 -4.90 -16.50
N ALA A 30 -29.64 -4.63 -17.71
CA ALA A 30 -29.18 -3.29 -18.09
C ALA A 30 -30.29 -2.22 -17.98
N SER A 31 -31.56 -2.62 -18.11
CA SER A 31 -32.72 -1.74 -17.92
C SER A 31 -32.85 -1.17 -16.51
N GLU A 32 -32.28 -1.82 -15.50
CA GLU A 32 -32.34 -1.36 -14.10
C GLU A 32 -31.22 -0.36 -13.76
N GLN A 33 -30.25 -0.14 -14.66
CA GLN A 33 -29.08 0.71 -14.38
C GLN A 33 -29.49 2.14 -13.98
N ASP A 34 -30.33 2.82 -14.77
CA ASP A 34 -30.77 4.19 -14.49
C ASP A 34 -31.49 4.31 -13.15
N ARG A 35 -32.26 3.28 -12.79
CA ARG A 35 -33.01 3.22 -11.53
C ARG A 35 -32.04 3.10 -10.34
N LEU A 36 -31.03 2.23 -10.46
CA LEU A 36 -30.02 2.02 -9.44
C LEU A 36 -29.12 3.25 -9.26
N GLU A 37 -28.70 3.89 -10.36
CA GLU A 37 -27.88 5.10 -10.30
C GLU A 37 -28.64 6.26 -9.63
N LYS A 38 -29.94 6.42 -9.92
CA LYS A 38 -30.82 7.38 -9.21
C LYS A 38 -30.97 7.08 -7.72
N ALA A 39 -30.89 5.81 -7.34
CA ALA A 39 -30.88 5.39 -5.94
C ALA A 39 -29.49 5.52 -5.27
N GLY A 40 -28.49 6.07 -5.97
CA GLY A 40 -27.13 6.23 -5.46
C GLY A 40 -26.26 4.97 -5.56
N LEU A 41 -26.73 3.93 -6.25
CA LEU A 41 -26.03 2.67 -6.42
C LEU A 41 -25.23 2.66 -7.73
N SER A 42 -23.91 2.54 -7.61
CA SER A 42 -23.02 2.49 -8.78
C SER A 42 -23.09 1.13 -9.48
N CYS A 43 -23.30 1.16 -10.79
CA CYS A 43 -23.29 -0.02 -11.65
C CYS A 43 -22.03 -0.03 -12.53
N MET A 44 -21.47 -1.22 -12.77
CA MET A 44 -20.36 -1.42 -13.72
C MET A 44 -20.83 -2.28 -14.88
N ASN A 45 -20.52 -1.85 -16.10
CA ASN A 45 -20.70 -2.69 -17.29
C ASN A 45 -19.50 -3.63 -17.47
N HIS A 46 -19.62 -4.59 -18.38
CA HIS A 46 -18.56 -5.57 -18.68
C HIS A 46 -17.20 -4.91 -18.96
N ALA A 47 -17.16 -3.84 -19.77
CA ALA A 47 -15.93 -3.14 -20.10
C ALA A 47 -15.27 -2.49 -18.86
N LYS A 48 -16.06 -1.86 -17.99
CA LYS A 48 -15.58 -1.28 -16.73
C LYS A 48 -15.07 -2.36 -15.78
N ILE A 49 -15.73 -3.51 -15.70
CA ILE A 49 -15.29 -4.65 -14.89
C ILE A 49 -13.92 -5.15 -15.37
N LEU A 50 -13.76 -5.35 -16.68
CA LEU A 50 -12.49 -5.77 -17.27
C LEU A 50 -11.39 -4.73 -17.06
N ALA A 51 -11.67 -3.45 -17.28
CA ALA A 51 -10.73 -2.36 -17.06
C ALA A 51 -10.31 -2.24 -15.58
N TYR A 52 -11.25 -2.41 -14.66
CA TYR A 52 -10.97 -2.42 -13.23
C TYR A 52 -10.13 -3.63 -12.82
N HIS A 53 -10.43 -4.83 -13.33
CA HIS A 53 -9.60 -5.99 -13.06
C HIS A 53 -8.16 -5.81 -13.59
N LEU A 54 -8.03 -5.29 -14.83
CA LEU A 54 -6.73 -5.00 -15.41
C LEU A 54 -5.95 -3.97 -14.58
N SER A 55 -6.61 -2.92 -14.07
CA SER A 55 -5.94 -1.92 -13.24
C SER A 55 -5.41 -2.52 -11.94
N LEU A 56 -6.14 -3.44 -11.30
CA LEU A 56 -5.68 -4.15 -10.10
C LEU A 56 -4.43 -5.01 -10.39
N VAL A 57 -4.42 -5.72 -11.52
CA VAL A 57 -3.28 -6.54 -11.94
C VAL A 57 -2.06 -5.67 -12.26
N LEU A 58 -2.24 -4.60 -13.04
CA LEU A 58 -1.17 -3.67 -13.39
C LEU A 58 -0.58 -3.00 -12.14
N SER A 59 -1.44 -2.54 -11.22
CA SER A 59 -1.02 -2.03 -9.92
C SER A 59 -0.17 -3.04 -9.16
N ARG A 60 -0.63 -4.30 -9.04
CA ARG A 60 0.11 -5.36 -8.33
C ARG A 60 1.52 -5.60 -8.89
N HIS A 61 1.68 -5.42 -10.20
CA HIS A 61 2.95 -5.61 -10.90
C HIS A 61 3.63 -4.30 -11.31
N ALA A 62 3.26 -3.16 -10.71
CA ALA A 62 3.76 -1.83 -11.09
C ALA A 62 5.29 -1.75 -11.08
N ALA A 63 5.95 -2.40 -10.11
CA ALA A 63 7.41 -2.42 -10.00
C ALA A 63 8.09 -3.07 -11.22
N SER A 64 7.42 -4.00 -11.93
CA SER A 64 7.96 -4.65 -13.13
C SER A 64 7.99 -3.73 -14.36
N PHE A 65 7.20 -2.65 -14.36
CA PHE A 65 7.14 -1.68 -15.44
C PHE A 65 8.09 -0.50 -15.23
N LEU A 66 8.82 -0.47 -14.12
CA LEU A 66 9.69 0.65 -13.77
C LEU A 66 11.14 0.20 -13.74
N GLY A 67 11.90 0.53 -14.77
CA GLY A 67 13.33 0.28 -14.87
C GLY A 67 14.15 1.58 -14.87
N LEU A 68 15.41 1.44 -15.32
CA LEU A 68 16.32 2.58 -15.48
C LEU A 68 15.82 3.58 -16.53
N GLN A 69 15.24 3.09 -17.63
CA GLN A 69 14.79 3.94 -18.74
C GLN A 69 13.57 4.77 -18.33
N GLU A 70 12.60 4.18 -17.64
CA GLU A 70 11.42 4.88 -17.14
C GLU A 70 11.80 5.86 -16.03
N THR A 71 12.73 5.47 -15.15
CA THR A 71 13.28 6.38 -14.13
C THR A 71 13.95 7.58 -14.79
N LYS A 72 14.80 7.36 -15.82
CA LYS A 72 15.42 8.44 -16.59
C LYS A 72 14.37 9.35 -17.20
N TYR A 73 13.36 8.78 -17.87
CA TYR A 73 12.28 9.56 -18.46
C TYR A 73 11.58 10.46 -17.43
N LEU A 74 11.26 9.92 -16.25
CA LEU A 74 10.64 10.69 -15.17
C LEU A 74 11.53 11.82 -14.66
N LEU A 75 12.84 11.56 -14.51
CA LEU A 75 13.81 12.56 -14.07
C LEU A 75 14.02 13.66 -15.12
N ASP A 76 14.14 13.31 -16.41
CA ASP A 76 14.29 14.26 -17.52
C ASP A 76 13.06 15.20 -17.58
N ARG A 77 11.84 14.65 -17.42
CA ARG A 77 10.60 15.45 -17.36
C ARG A 77 10.52 16.35 -16.12
N MET A 78 11.11 15.93 -15.00
CA MET A 78 11.20 16.76 -13.81
C MET A 78 12.27 17.85 -13.97
N GLU A 79 13.36 17.58 -14.68
CA GLU A 79 14.46 18.52 -14.94
C GLU A 79 13.98 19.74 -15.72
N GLU A 80 13.02 19.57 -16.64
CA GLU A 80 12.33 20.68 -17.33
C GLU A 80 11.71 21.71 -16.36
N ARG A 81 11.32 21.28 -15.14
CA ARG A 81 10.59 22.10 -14.16
C ARG A 81 11.40 22.45 -12.91
N ALA A 82 12.33 21.61 -12.51
CA ALA A 82 13.16 21.79 -11.31
C ALA A 82 14.57 21.22 -11.55
N PRO A 83 15.36 21.87 -12.42
CA PRO A 83 16.63 21.30 -12.85
C PRO A 83 17.65 21.18 -11.71
N ASP A 84 17.72 22.17 -10.82
CA ASP A 84 18.65 22.15 -9.69
C ASP A 84 18.33 21.01 -8.70
N LEU A 85 17.04 20.71 -8.50
CA LEU A 85 16.59 19.60 -7.68
C LEU A 85 17.05 18.25 -8.24
N VAL A 86 16.85 18.03 -9.55
CA VAL A 86 17.25 16.78 -10.21
C VAL A 86 18.76 16.62 -10.23
N ARG A 87 19.51 17.70 -10.50
CA ARG A 87 20.98 17.67 -10.48
C ARG A 87 21.52 17.35 -9.08
N GLU A 88 20.97 17.95 -8.04
CA GLU A 88 21.42 17.72 -6.68
C GLU A 88 21.10 16.29 -6.20
N ALA A 89 19.90 15.78 -6.50
CA ALA A 89 19.55 14.39 -6.21
C ALA A 89 20.47 13.40 -6.96
N SER A 90 20.73 13.65 -8.24
CA SER A 90 21.59 12.79 -9.07
C SER A 90 23.07 12.84 -8.67
N ARG A 91 23.51 13.95 -8.05
CA ARG A 91 24.84 14.08 -7.45
C ARG A 91 25.01 13.20 -6.21
N LEU A 92 23.93 13.04 -5.42
CA LEU A 92 23.95 12.29 -4.16
C LEU A 92 23.67 10.80 -4.34
N LEU A 93 22.86 10.42 -5.34
CA LEU A 93 22.48 9.05 -5.60
C LEU A 93 22.61 8.70 -7.09
N PRO A 94 23.22 7.54 -7.42
CA PRO A 94 23.20 7.04 -8.78
C PRO A 94 21.76 6.69 -9.20
N MET A 95 21.44 6.88 -10.47
CA MET A 95 20.10 6.63 -11.04
C MET A 95 19.56 5.23 -10.73
N GLN A 96 20.43 4.21 -10.67
CA GLN A 96 20.05 2.85 -10.29
C GLN A 96 19.41 2.78 -8.89
N ARG A 97 19.95 3.53 -7.93
CA ARG A 97 19.42 3.57 -6.56
C ARG A 97 18.10 4.34 -6.50
N ILE A 98 17.96 5.41 -7.28
CA ILE A 98 16.69 6.14 -7.41
C ILE A 98 15.61 5.22 -8.01
N ALA A 99 15.94 4.48 -9.06
CA ALA A 99 15.05 3.51 -9.69
C ALA A 99 14.60 2.43 -8.68
N GLU A 100 15.53 1.89 -7.88
CA GLU A 100 15.21 0.91 -6.84
C GLU A 100 14.25 1.49 -5.78
N ILE A 101 14.44 2.74 -5.36
CA ILE A 101 13.54 3.43 -4.41
C ILE A 101 12.15 3.58 -5.03
N PHE A 102 12.06 4.03 -6.29
CA PHE A 102 10.76 4.15 -6.94
C PHE A 102 10.06 2.78 -7.09
N GLN A 103 10.80 1.73 -7.45
CA GLN A 103 10.27 0.36 -7.54
C GLN A 103 9.70 -0.09 -6.18
N ARG A 104 10.40 0.17 -5.08
CA ARG A 104 9.95 -0.17 -3.72
C ARG A 104 8.69 0.61 -3.32
N LEU A 105 8.59 1.88 -3.69
CA LEU A 105 7.38 2.69 -3.45
C LEU A 105 6.18 2.12 -4.21
N VAL A 106 6.32 1.87 -5.52
CA VAL A 106 5.20 1.37 -6.34
C VAL A 106 4.82 -0.08 -6.04
N GLN A 107 5.77 -0.91 -5.57
CA GLN A 107 5.48 -2.28 -5.08
C GLN A 107 4.45 -2.27 -3.93
N GLU A 108 4.45 -1.19 -3.15
CA GLU A 108 3.53 -0.96 -2.03
C GLU A 108 2.39 0.00 -2.39
N GLN A 109 2.12 0.18 -3.69
CA GLN A 109 1.08 1.06 -4.23
C GLN A 109 1.26 2.55 -3.86
N VAL A 110 2.45 2.97 -3.45
CA VAL A 110 2.74 4.39 -3.18
C VAL A 110 2.99 5.09 -4.50
N SER A 111 2.13 6.07 -4.81
CA SER A 111 2.28 6.91 -6.01
C SER A 111 3.60 7.69 -5.97
N ILE A 112 4.33 7.63 -7.08
CA ILE A 112 5.58 8.39 -7.31
C ILE A 112 5.35 9.68 -8.11
N ARG A 113 4.09 10.12 -8.27
CA ARG A 113 3.76 11.34 -9.03
C ARG A 113 4.28 12.61 -8.38
N ASP A 114 4.39 12.62 -7.06
CA ASP A 114 5.04 13.71 -6.32
C ASP A 114 6.56 13.53 -6.31
N LEU A 115 7.16 13.59 -7.50
CA LEU A 115 8.60 13.47 -7.69
C LEU A 115 9.36 14.55 -6.92
N ARG A 116 8.76 15.74 -6.75
CA ARG A 116 9.37 16.83 -6.01
C ARG A 116 9.65 16.42 -4.56
N SER A 117 8.64 16.02 -3.81
CA SER A 117 8.82 15.63 -2.40
C SER A 117 9.69 14.38 -2.25
N ILE A 118 9.64 13.47 -3.22
CA ILE A 118 10.56 12.31 -3.23
C ILE A 118 12.01 12.76 -3.35
N LEU A 119 12.34 13.59 -4.36
CA LEU A 119 13.71 14.04 -4.58
C LEU A 119 14.22 14.93 -3.44
N GLU A 120 13.37 15.80 -2.88
CA GLU A 120 13.72 16.62 -1.71
C GLU A 120 14.09 15.74 -0.50
N ALA A 121 13.28 14.71 -0.21
CA ALA A 121 13.59 13.76 0.85
C ALA A 121 14.89 12.99 0.58
N LEU A 122 15.14 12.58 -0.66
CA LEU A 122 16.39 11.93 -1.02
C LEU A 122 17.59 12.85 -0.80
N ILE A 123 17.51 14.13 -1.15
CA ILE A 123 18.59 15.10 -0.93
C ILE A 123 18.88 15.27 0.57
N GLU A 124 17.83 15.36 1.39
CA GLU A 124 17.97 15.52 2.83
C GLU A 124 18.62 14.31 3.52
N TRP A 125 18.23 13.09 3.12
CA TRP A 125 18.57 11.86 3.84
C TRP A 125 19.76 11.10 3.26
N SER A 126 20.04 11.20 1.96
CA SER A 126 21.17 10.47 1.32
C SER A 126 22.57 10.75 1.90
N PRO A 127 22.87 11.95 2.44
CA PRO A 127 24.14 12.17 3.14
C PRO A 127 24.26 11.36 4.43
N LYS A 128 23.13 11.11 5.12
CA LYS A 128 23.06 10.48 6.46
C LYS A 128 22.84 8.98 6.39
N GLU A 129 22.11 8.52 5.37
CA GLU A 129 21.71 7.12 5.19
C GLU A 129 22.19 6.58 3.85
N LYS A 130 22.80 5.40 3.87
CA LYS A 130 23.36 4.72 2.68
C LYS A 130 22.60 3.46 2.33
N ASP A 131 21.74 2.96 3.19
CA ASP A 131 20.85 1.85 2.85
C ASP A 131 19.65 2.36 2.02
N VAL A 132 19.46 1.78 0.84
CA VAL A 132 18.33 2.10 -0.05
C VAL A 132 17.00 1.74 0.60
N VAL A 133 16.96 0.69 1.42
CA VAL A 133 15.75 0.28 2.13
C VAL A 133 15.32 1.37 3.10
N MET A 134 16.24 1.83 3.95
CA MET A 134 15.95 2.91 4.91
C MET A 134 15.68 4.26 4.22
N LEU A 135 16.40 4.59 3.14
CA LEU A 135 16.05 5.78 2.33
C LEU A 135 14.62 5.73 1.81
N THR A 136 14.14 4.55 1.42
CA THR A 136 12.74 4.36 1.00
C THR A 136 11.78 4.69 2.15
N GLU A 137 12.08 4.28 3.38
CA GLU A 137 11.25 4.61 4.55
C GLU A 137 11.23 6.12 4.84
N TYR A 138 12.37 6.81 4.70
CA TYR A 138 12.41 8.28 4.82
C TYR A 138 11.58 8.98 3.74
N VAL A 139 11.65 8.50 2.48
CA VAL A 139 10.82 9.01 1.39
C VAL A 139 9.34 8.77 1.66
N ARG A 140 8.96 7.59 2.18
CA ARG A 140 7.58 7.32 2.60
C ARG A 140 7.12 8.27 3.71
N GLY A 141 7.99 8.58 4.67
CA GLY A 141 7.75 9.61 5.68
C GLY A 141 7.50 11.00 5.10
N ALA A 142 8.25 11.40 4.07
CA ALA A 142 7.99 12.66 3.35
C ALA A 142 6.64 12.65 2.61
N LEU A 143 6.21 11.48 2.13
CA LEU A 143 4.92 11.25 1.48
C LEU A 143 3.77 10.99 2.48
N LYS A 144 3.96 11.21 3.79
CA LYS A 144 2.97 10.91 4.84
C LYS A 144 1.55 11.40 4.54
N ARG A 145 1.39 12.60 3.99
CA ARG A 145 0.07 13.17 3.63
C ARG A 145 -0.61 12.33 2.54
N GLN A 146 0.13 11.91 1.53
CA GLN A 146 -0.38 11.06 0.44
C GLN A 146 -0.77 9.68 0.97
N ILE A 147 0.10 9.05 1.77
CA ILE A 147 -0.11 7.71 2.31
C ILE A 147 -1.29 7.71 3.29
N CYS A 148 -1.37 8.70 4.19
CA CYS A 148 -2.52 8.89 5.07
C CYS A 148 -3.81 9.05 4.31
N TYR A 149 -3.86 9.92 3.29
CA TYR A 149 -5.07 10.13 2.50
C TYR A 149 -5.53 8.86 1.80
N MET A 150 -4.57 8.07 1.27
CA MET A 150 -4.85 6.80 0.60
C MET A 150 -5.59 5.80 1.51
N TYR A 151 -5.17 5.66 2.77
CA TYR A 151 -5.75 4.67 3.67
C TYR A 151 -6.91 5.20 4.52
N SER A 152 -6.92 6.50 4.83
CA SER A 152 -8.04 7.16 5.52
C SER A 152 -9.22 7.47 4.60
N LYS A 153 -9.03 7.43 3.27
CA LYS A 153 -10.03 7.86 2.27
C LYS A 153 -10.55 9.28 2.54
N GLY A 154 -9.66 10.16 3.00
CA GLY A 154 -9.98 11.56 3.32
C GLY A 154 -10.69 11.77 4.66
N GLN A 155 -10.86 10.73 5.48
CA GLN A 155 -11.39 10.86 6.85
C GLN A 155 -10.27 11.23 7.83
N ASN A 156 -10.62 11.83 8.97
CA ASN A 156 -9.66 12.11 10.05
C ASN A 156 -9.36 10.90 10.93
N MET A 157 -9.82 9.71 10.54
CA MET A 157 -9.71 8.48 11.31
C MET A 157 -9.10 7.37 10.48
N LEU A 158 -8.11 6.69 11.04
CA LEU A 158 -7.39 5.60 10.40
C LEU A 158 -7.55 4.32 11.23
N PRO A 159 -8.39 3.36 10.79
CA PRO A 159 -8.50 2.05 11.40
C PRO A 159 -7.15 1.31 11.34
N ALA A 160 -6.65 0.91 12.49
CA ALA A 160 -5.32 0.37 12.64
C ALA A 160 -5.30 -0.93 13.45
N ILE A 161 -4.55 -1.90 12.95
CA ILE A 161 -4.13 -3.09 13.69
C ILE A 161 -2.76 -2.76 14.27
N LEU A 162 -2.60 -2.90 15.59
CA LEU A 162 -1.34 -2.60 16.25
C LEU A 162 -0.59 -3.90 16.55
N MET A 163 0.74 -3.87 16.51
CA MET A 163 1.56 -4.97 17.04
C MET A 163 1.87 -4.72 18.51
N GLU A 164 1.92 -5.77 19.32
CA GLU A 164 2.44 -5.66 20.67
C GLU A 164 3.94 -5.37 20.67
N PRO A 165 4.46 -4.56 21.62
CA PRO A 165 5.88 -4.22 21.67
C PRO A 165 6.81 -5.45 21.70
N ALA A 166 6.40 -6.54 22.34
CA ALA A 166 7.16 -7.79 22.40
C ALA A 166 7.31 -8.45 21.01
N LEU A 167 6.26 -8.38 20.18
CA LEU A 167 6.30 -8.86 18.80
C LEU A 167 7.21 -7.97 17.95
N GLU A 168 7.10 -6.65 18.08
CA GLU A 168 8.00 -5.73 17.36
C GLU A 168 9.47 -6.00 17.70
N GLU A 169 9.77 -6.21 18.99
CA GLU A 169 11.12 -6.52 19.45
C GLU A 169 11.62 -7.88 18.95
N THR A 170 10.73 -8.88 18.87
CA THR A 170 11.05 -10.18 18.28
C THR A 170 11.46 -10.02 16.82
N ILE A 171 10.69 -9.28 16.03
CA ILE A 171 10.99 -9.00 14.62
C ILE A 171 12.31 -8.23 14.50
N ARG A 172 12.51 -7.20 15.34
CA ARG A 172 13.72 -6.38 15.37
C ARG A 172 14.98 -7.19 15.63
N LYS A 173 14.97 -8.07 16.65
CA LYS A 173 16.10 -8.97 16.97
C LYS A 173 16.40 -9.99 15.88
N SER A 174 15.40 -10.32 15.06
CA SER A 174 15.54 -11.21 13.91
C SER A 174 16.07 -10.53 12.66
N VAL A 175 16.18 -9.20 12.63
CA VAL A 175 16.84 -8.51 11.52
C VAL A 175 18.36 -8.72 11.62
N ARG A 176 18.93 -9.35 10.59
CA ARG A 176 20.38 -9.58 10.47
C ARG A 176 20.95 -8.64 9.42
N GLN A 177 22.00 -7.92 9.79
CA GLN A 177 22.75 -7.10 8.85
C GLN A 177 23.86 -7.93 8.21
N THR A 178 23.99 -7.82 6.89
CA THR A 178 25.09 -8.44 6.12
C THR A 178 25.66 -7.42 5.14
N SER A 179 26.79 -7.76 4.51
CA SER A 179 27.37 -6.98 3.43
C SER A 179 26.43 -6.81 2.22
N ALA A 180 25.50 -7.74 2.02
CA ALA A 180 24.49 -7.69 0.97
C ALA A 180 23.21 -6.91 1.38
N GLY A 181 23.16 -6.41 2.62
CA GLY A 181 22.01 -5.70 3.17
C GLY A 181 21.39 -6.40 4.37
N ALA A 182 20.34 -5.79 4.91
CA ALA A 182 19.62 -6.30 6.07
C ALA A 182 18.42 -7.18 5.63
N PHE A 183 18.24 -8.32 6.32
CA PHE A 183 17.16 -9.25 6.04
C PHE A 183 16.56 -9.84 7.32
N LEU A 184 15.32 -10.31 7.22
CA LEU A 184 14.61 -10.93 8.33
C LEU A 184 14.98 -12.42 8.44
N SER A 185 15.56 -12.81 9.57
CA SER A 185 15.94 -14.18 9.90
C SER A 185 15.07 -14.69 11.05
N LEU A 186 13.89 -15.18 10.69
CA LEU A 186 12.97 -15.89 11.59
C LEU A 186 12.95 -17.38 11.20
N ASP A 187 12.74 -18.25 12.18
CA ASP A 187 12.44 -19.64 11.89
C ASP A 187 11.06 -19.76 11.20
N PRO A 188 10.80 -20.84 10.44
CA PRO A 188 9.55 -21.02 9.72
C PRO A 188 8.31 -21.04 10.62
N ASP A 189 8.40 -21.61 11.82
CA ASP A 189 7.26 -21.75 12.72
C ASP A 189 6.85 -20.38 13.29
N THR A 190 7.81 -19.59 13.76
CA THR A 190 7.57 -18.21 14.22
C THR A 190 7.03 -17.34 13.09
N SER A 191 7.61 -17.44 11.90
CA SER A 191 7.13 -16.71 10.72
C SER A 191 5.66 -17.04 10.42
N GLN A 192 5.30 -18.33 10.44
CA GLN A 192 3.94 -18.77 10.16
C GLN A 192 2.95 -18.35 11.25
N LYS A 193 3.36 -18.39 12.53
CA LYS A 193 2.55 -17.89 13.65
C LYS A 193 2.24 -16.40 13.50
N ILE A 194 3.23 -15.57 13.18
CA ILE A 194 3.03 -14.13 12.98
C ILE A 194 2.06 -13.86 11.82
N VAL A 195 2.26 -14.53 10.68
CA VAL A 195 1.40 -14.35 9.51
C VAL A 195 -0.05 -14.76 9.78
N ASN A 196 -0.25 -15.83 10.56
CA ASN A 196 -1.59 -16.27 10.96
C ASN A 196 -2.23 -15.29 11.94
N ALA A 197 -1.50 -14.87 12.98
CA ALA A 197 -1.98 -13.90 13.96
C ALA A 197 -2.36 -12.56 13.32
N VAL A 198 -1.60 -12.08 12.33
CA VAL A 198 -1.96 -10.90 11.53
C VAL A 198 -3.26 -11.12 10.75
N GLY A 199 -3.44 -12.31 10.16
CA GLY A 199 -4.66 -12.67 9.43
C GLY A 199 -5.90 -12.71 10.31
N GLU A 200 -5.78 -13.29 11.51
CA GLU A 200 -6.84 -13.33 12.53
C GLU A 200 -7.19 -11.92 13.02
N ALA A 201 -6.19 -11.09 13.29
CA ALA A 201 -6.40 -9.70 13.71
C ALA A 201 -7.04 -8.84 12.62
N ALA A 202 -6.74 -9.11 11.34
CA ALA A 202 -7.38 -8.46 10.20
C ALA A 202 -8.83 -8.91 9.99
N GLY A 203 -9.11 -10.20 10.26
CA GLY A 203 -10.45 -10.75 10.48
C GLY A 203 -11.55 -10.26 9.53
N SER A 204 -12.67 -9.83 10.12
CA SER A 204 -13.91 -9.40 9.45
C SER A 204 -13.79 -8.08 8.68
N TYR A 205 -12.68 -7.35 8.82
CA TYR A 205 -12.49 -6.04 8.18
C TYR A 205 -12.06 -6.14 6.71
N LYS A 206 -11.84 -7.34 6.18
CA LYS A 206 -11.63 -7.55 4.73
C LYS A 206 -12.78 -7.00 3.89
N ASN A 207 -14.00 -7.06 4.42
CA ASN A 207 -15.23 -6.62 3.75
C ASN A 207 -15.68 -5.21 4.18
N SER A 208 -14.90 -4.54 5.03
CA SER A 208 -15.19 -3.16 5.44
C SER A 208 -14.93 -2.19 4.29
N THR A 209 -15.77 -1.16 4.19
CA THR A 209 -15.56 -0.05 3.24
C THR A 209 -14.25 0.68 3.51
N GLN A 210 -13.80 0.74 4.76
CA GLN A 210 -12.49 1.25 5.15
C GLN A 210 -11.63 0.09 5.65
N LYS A 211 -10.65 -0.34 4.83
CA LYS A 211 -9.70 -1.40 5.16
C LYS A 211 -8.69 -0.87 6.19
N PRO A 212 -8.31 -1.68 7.20
CA PRO A 212 -7.35 -1.25 8.20
C PRO A 212 -5.91 -1.28 7.66
N VAL A 213 -5.03 -0.57 8.36
CA VAL A 213 -3.57 -0.66 8.17
C VAL A 213 -2.94 -1.44 9.32
N LEU A 214 -1.90 -2.22 9.05
CA LEU A 214 -1.05 -2.78 10.10
C LEU A 214 0.03 -1.76 10.47
N MET A 215 0.06 -1.33 11.72
CA MET A 215 1.03 -0.35 12.21
C MET A 215 2.32 -1.05 12.65
N ALA A 216 3.46 -0.46 12.31
CA ALA A 216 4.78 -0.93 12.68
C ALA A 216 5.73 0.23 13.00
N SER A 217 6.76 -0.03 13.79
CA SER A 217 7.91 0.88 13.88
C SER A 217 8.65 0.98 12.54
N MET A 218 9.12 2.18 12.19
CA MET A 218 9.78 2.48 10.91
C MET A 218 10.92 1.53 10.56
N ASP A 219 11.73 1.15 11.54
CA ASP A 219 12.88 0.26 11.40
C ASP A 219 12.49 -1.18 11.01
N ILE A 220 11.28 -1.62 11.37
CA ILE A 220 10.79 -2.97 11.09
C ILE A 220 9.72 -3.06 10.00
N ARG A 221 9.09 -1.94 9.61
CA ARG A 221 7.91 -1.88 8.74
C ARG A 221 8.06 -2.65 7.43
N ARG A 222 9.19 -2.47 6.74
CA ARG A 222 9.55 -3.21 5.52
C ARG A 222 9.58 -4.72 5.73
N TYR A 223 10.14 -5.19 6.84
CA TYR A 223 10.25 -6.62 7.13
C TYR A 223 8.89 -7.21 7.44
N VAL A 224 8.06 -6.49 8.19
CA VAL A 224 6.66 -6.87 8.44
C VAL A 224 5.90 -6.96 7.12
N ARG A 225 6.03 -5.96 6.24
CA ARG A 225 5.41 -5.96 4.91
C ARG A 225 5.79 -7.20 4.11
N ARG A 226 7.09 -7.51 4.00
CA ARG A 226 7.58 -8.70 3.29
C ARG A 226 7.12 -10.01 3.92
N LEU A 227 7.04 -10.06 5.25
CA LEU A 227 6.61 -11.26 5.97
C LEU A 227 5.16 -11.62 5.63
N ILE A 228 4.29 -10.62 5.50
CA ILE A 228 2.86 -10.85 5.28
C ILE A 228 2.44 -10.84 3.81
N GLU A 229 3.24 -10.29 2.89
CA GLU A 229 2.82 -10.03 1.50
C GLU A 229 2.39 -11.28 0.71
N GLY A 230 2.93 -12.45 1.06
CA GLY A 230 2.60 -13.71 0.41
C GLY A 230 1.16 -14.18 0.66
N LYS A 231 0.63 -14.00 1.89
CA LYS A 231 -0.74 -14.41 2.25
C LYS A 231 -1.72 -13.23 2.34
N HIS A 232 -1.25 -12.06 2.75
CA HIS A 232 -2.05 -10.86 3.02
C HIS A 232 -1.56 -9.67 2.20
N TYR A 233 -1.42 -9.84 0.89
CA TYR A 233 -0.92 -8.79 -0.01
C TYR A 233 -1.70 -7.47 0.11
N GLU A 234 -3.02 -7.56 0.28
CA GLU A 234 -3.93 -6.41 0.37
C GLU A 234 -3.92 -5.67 1.71
N LEU A 235 -3.28 -6.22 2.75
CA LEU A 235 -3.16 -5.56 4.04
C LEU A 235 -1.95 -4.61 3.98
N PRO A 236 -2.17 -3.28 3.93
CA PRO A 236 -1.07 -2.33 3.95
C PRO A 236 -0.37 -2.32 5.30
N VAL A 237 0.94 -2.08 5.28
CA VAL A 237 1.76 -1.88 6.49
C VAL A 237 2.29 -0.46 6.50
N MET A 238 1.99 0.27 7.57
CA MET A 238 2.26 1.70 7.71
C MET A 238 3.17 1.94 8.92
N ALA A 239 4.18 2.81 8.77
CA ALA A 239 4.98 3.23 9.91
C ALA A 239 4.26 4.32 10.70
N TYR A 240 4.49 4.39 12.02
CA TYR A 240 3.92 5.47 12.84
C TYR A 240 4.32 6.88 12.33
N GLN A 241 5.52 7.02 11.78
CA GLN A 241 6.05 8.26 11.20
C GLN A 241 5.34 8.70 9.92
N GLU A 242 4.61 7.78 9.27
CA GLU A 242 3.83 8.08 8.07
C GLU A 242 2.44 8.66 8.41
N VAL A 243 2.08 8.70 9.69
CA VAL A 243 0.81 9.25 10.16
C VAL A 243 0.94 10.77 10.35
N THR A 244 0.05 11.54 9.72
CA THR A 244 0.04 13.00 9.92
C THR A 244 -0.63 13.37 11.25
N PRO A 245 -0.26 14.49 11.87
CA PRO A 245 -0.80 14.88 13.19
C PRO A 245 -2.33 15.05 13.22
N GLU A 246 -2.96 15.31 12.08
CA GLU A 246 -4.40 15.52 11.95
C GLU A 246 -5.20 14.21 11.95
N ILE A 247 -4.55 13.07 11.70
CA ILE A 247 -5.19 11.75 11.64
C ILE A 247 -5.17 11.11 13.01
N SER A 248 -6.35 10.73 13.51
CA SER A 248 -6.49 9.91 14.71
C SER A 248 -6.41 8.43 14.36
N ILE A 249 -5.45 7.73 14.96
CA ILE A 249 -5.34 6.28 14.85
C ILE A 249 -6.46 5.66 15.69
N GLN A 250 -7.29 4.82 15.07
CA GLN A 250 -8.34 4.06 15.75
C GLN A 250 -7.89 2.59 15.85
N PRO A 251 -7.44 2.13 17.03
CA PRO A 251 -7.04 0.74 17.21
C PRO A 251 -8.27 -0.17 17.11
N ILE A 252 -8.30 -1.04 16.12
CA ILE A 252 -9.39 -2.01 15.94
C ILE A 252 -9.02 -3.41 16.47
N SER A 253 -7.73 -3.74 16.50
CA SER A 253 -7.22 -5.03 16.95
C SER A 253 -5.74 -4.92 17.29
N ARG A 254 -5.23 -5.95 17.98
CA ARG A 254 -3.80 -6.10 18.32
C ARG A 254 -3.29 -7.48 17.93
N VAL A 255 -2.10 -7.53 17.35
CA VAL A 255 -1.39 -8.77 17.03
C VAL A 255 -0.50 -9.14 18.20
N ARG A 256 -0.67 -10.37 18.68
CA ARG A 256 0.12 -11.01 19.74
C ARG A 256 0.46 -12.44 19.31
N ILE A 257 1.60 -12.95 19.75
CA ILE A 257 2.09 -14.31 19.48
C ILE A 257 2.51 -15.01 20.77
#